data_AF-A0A6J4M9D8-F1
#
_entry.id   AF-A0A6J4M9D8-F1
#
_cell.length_a   1.000
_cell.length_b   1.000
_cell.length_c   1.000
_cell.angle_alpha   90.00
_cell.angle_beta   90.00
_cell.angle_gamma   90.00
#
_symmetry.space_group_name_H-M   'P 1'
#
loop_
_entity.id
_entity.type
_entity.pdbx_description
1 polymer ?
#
loop_
_entity_poly.entity_id
_entity_poly.type
_entity_poly.pdbx_seq_one_letter_code
_entity_poly.pdbx_strand_id
1 'polypeptide(L)' 'MVNDMVFEFPEREQRDRAVARLREQGLQPAIPPQPPTDVFPMRVANVPAEKRADIETAVRKVAPDTKMRH' A
#
# COMPACT_ATOMS: atom_id res chain seq x y z
N MET A 1 -1.14 -8.04 -17.73
CA MET A 1 -2.24 -7.41 -16.96
C MET A 1 -1.59 -6.58 -15.87
N VAL A 2 -2.01 -5.33 -15.75
CA VAL A 2 -1.43 -4.39 -14.79
C VAL A 2 -2.40 -4.31 -13.62
N ASN A 3 -1.96 -4.73 -12.43
CA ASN A 3 -2.83 -4.74 -11.25
C ASN A 3 -2.56 -3.48 -10.43
N ASP A 4 -3.63 -2.80 -10.04
CA ASP A 4 -3.58 -1.80 -8.99
C ASP A 4 -3.81 -2.48 -7.64
N MET A 5 -3.14 -2.00 -6.60
CA MET A 5 -3.35 -2.46 -5.23
C MET A 5 -3.68 -1.26 -4.36
N VAL A 6 -4.81 -1.30 -3.68
CA VAL A 6 -5.19 -0.26 -2.71
C VAL A 6 -5.12 -0.84 -1.31
N PHE A 7 -4.30 -0.24 -0.47
CA PHE A 7 -4.12 -0.61 0.93
C PHE A 7 -4.78 0.43 1.81
N GLU A 8 -5.59 0.01 2.77
CA GLU A 8 -6.23 0.83 3.78
C GLU A 8 -5.55 0.58 5.12
N PHE A 9 -4.88 1.61 5.63
CA PHE A 9 -4.16 1.54 6.90
C PHE A 9 -5.02 2.14 8.03
N PRO A 10 -4.99 1.57 9.24
CA PRO A 10 -5.67 2.14 10.40
C PRO A 10 -4.98 3.41 10.92
N GLU A 11 -3.66 3.53 10.70
CA GLU A 11 -2.86 4.64 11.20
C GLU A 11 -2.05 5.30 10.08
N ARG A 12 -1.93 6.64 10.15
CA ARG A 12 -1.15 7.43 9.19
C ARG A 12 0.32 7.03 9.17
N GLU A 13 0.90 6.80 10.35
CA GLU A 13 2.31 6.44 10.48
C GLU A 13 2.63 5.09 9.82
N GLN A 14 1.74 4.11 9.97
CA GLN A 14 1.87 2.81 9.30
C GLN A 14 1.85 2.95 7.78
N ARG A 15 0.93 3.77 7.25
CA ARG A 15 0.90 4.10 5.81
C ARG A 15 2.21 4.74 5.36
N ASP A 16 2.71 5.74 6.07
CA ASP A 16 3.89 6.48 5.67
C ASP A 16 5.16 5.62 5.71
N ARG A 17 5.27 4.72 6.70
CA ARG A 17 6.32 3.68 6.74
C ARG A 17 6.21 2.71 5.57
N ALA A 18 5.00 2.28 5.21
CA ALA A 18 4.80 1.40 4.06
C ALA A 18 5.15 2.10 2.75
N VAL A 19 4.78 3.38 2.58
CA VAL A 19 5.18 4.23 1.45
C VAL A 19 6.70 4.31 1.34
N ALA A 20 7.40 4.59 2.45
CA ALA A 20 8.85 4.64 2.46
C ALA A 20 9.46 3.30 2.05
N ARG A 21 8.96 2.18 2.60
CA ARG A 21 9.47 0.84 2.30
C ARG A 21 9.28 0.44 0.84
N LEU A 22 8.13 0.78 0.24
CA LEU A 22 7.87 0.52 -1.18
C LEU A 22 8.73 1.41 -2.09
N ARG A 23 9.00 2.66 -1.69
CA ARG A 23 9.95 3.54 -2.40
C ARG A 23 11.37 3.00 -2.40
N GLU A 24 11.83 2.40 -1.31
CA GLU A 24 13.13 1.70 -1.25
C GLU A 24 13.19 0.51 -2.22
N GLN A 25 12.04 -0.11 -2.53
CA GLN A 25 11.94 -1.18 -3.53
C GLN A 25 11.78 -0.66 -4.98
N GLY A 26 11.88 0.66 -5.19
CA GLY A 26 11.74 1.31 -6.49
C GLY A 26 10.28 1.49 -6.95
N LEU A 27 9.30 1.30 -6.06
CA LEU A 27 7.88 1.49 -6.37
C LEU A 27 7.46 2.94 -6.08
N GLN A 28 6.44 3.41 -6.79
CA GLN A 28 5.88 4.75 -6.60
C GLN A 28 4.43 4.65 -6.11
N PRO A 29 4.23 4.40 -4.80
CA PRO A 29 2.90 4.44 -4.22
C PRO A 29 2.35 5.89 -4.22
N ALA A 30 1.08 6.02 -4.57
CA ALA A 30 0.31 7.25 -4.51
C ALA A 30 -0.62 7.24 -3.29
N ILE A 31 -0.90 8.41 -2.72
CA ILE A 31 -1.88 8.55 -1.64
C ILE A 31 -3.16 9.10 -2.26
N PRO A 32 -4.21 8.29 -2.43
CA PRO A 32 -5.48 8.77 -2.97
C PRO A 32 -6.19 9.70 -1.96
N PRO A 33 -7.18 10.49 -2.40
CA PRO A 33 -7.97 11.34 -1.52
C PRO A 33 -8.54 10.54 -0.36
N GLN A 34 -8.36 11.05 0.86
CA GLN A 34 -8.79 10.35 2.06
C GLN A 34 -10.32 10.43 2.17
N PRO A 35 -11.05 9.29 2.26
CA PRO A 35 -12.47 9.32 2.56
C PRO A 35 -12.73 9.92 3.96
N PRO A 36 -13.95 10.36 4.28
CA PRO A 36 -14.32 10.94 5.59
C PRO A 36 -14.38 9.89 6.73
N THR A 37 -13.49 8.90 6.67
CA THR A 37 -13.38 7.75 7.55
C THR A 37 -11.96 7.68 8.10
N ASP A 38 -11.77 7.12 9.29
CA ASP A 38 -10.48 6.92 9.95
C ASP A 38 -9.63 5.81 9.30
N VAL A 39 -9.48 5.83 7.98
CA VAL A 39 -8.57 4.97 7.23
C VAL A 39 -7.66 5.80 6.35
N PHE A 40 -6.40 5.39 6.25
CA PHE A 40 -5.37 6.08 5.49
C PHE A 40 -5.03 5.24 4.25
N PRO A 41 -5.58 5.56 3.08
CA PRO A 41 -5.37 4.74 1.91
C PRO A 41 -3.99 5.00 1.26
N MET A 42 -3.46 3.98 0.59
CA MET A 42 -2.29 4.02 -0.28
C MET A 42 -2.57 3.17 -1.51
N ARG A 43 -2.28 3.69 -2.70
CA ARG A 43 -2.39 2.97 -3.96
C ARG A 43 -1.01 2.66 -4.51
N VAL A 44 -0.76 1.41 -4.89
CA VAL A 44 0.40 1.03 -5.69
C VAL A 44 -0.11 0.71 -7.09
N ALA A 45 0.20 1.61 -8.03
CA ALA A 45 -0.16 1.44 -9.42
C ALA A 45 0.91 0.64 -10.16
N ASN A 46 0.52 0.07 -11.29
CA ASN A 46 1.44 -0.62 -12.19
C ASN A 46 2.21 -1.80 -11.57
N VAL A 47 1.58 -2.55 -10.67
CA VAL A 47 2.22 -3.69 -10.01
C VAL A 47 2.29 -4.89 -10.96
N PRO A 48 3.50 -5.39 -11.27
CA PRO A 48 3.65 -6.68 -11.95
C PRO A 48 3.09 -7.81 -11.10
N ALA A 49 2.41 -8.77 -11.72
CA ALA A 49 1.77 -9.88 -11.00
C ALA A 49 2.75 -10.65 -10.11
N GLU A 50 4.00 -10.80 -10.55
CA GLU A 50 5.09 -11.45 -9.79
C GLU A 50 5.50 -10.69 -8.52
N LYS A 51 5.40 -9.35 -8.51
CA LYS A 51 5.74 -8.51 -7.34
C LYS A 51 4.58 -8.29 -6.38
N ARG A 52 3.36 -8.68 -6.75
CA ARG A 52 2.15 -8.46 -5.95
C ARG A 52 2.28 -9.07 -4.55
N ALA A 53 2.74 -10.32 -4.47
CA ALA A 53 2.92 -11.03 -3.20
C ALA A 53 4.02 -10.39 -2.33
N ASP A 54 5.11 -9.93 -2.95
CA ASP A 54 6.21 -9.25 -2.26
C ASP A 54 5.76 -7.91 -1.66
N ILE A 55 5.00 -7.13 -2.43
CA ILE A 55 4.43 -5.84 -2.00
C ILE A 55 3.45 -6.05 -0.85
N GLU A 56 2.54 -7.02 -0.97
CA GLU A 56 1.62 -7.36 0.10
C GLU A 56 2.37 -7.76 1.37
N THR A 57 3.39 -8.62 1.25
CA THR A 57 4.21 -9.07 2.38
C THR A 57 4.96 -7.91 3.02
N ALA A 58 5.53 -7.00 2.21
CA ALA A 58 6.24 -5.82 2.71
C ALA A 58 5.30 -4.87 3.46
N VAL A 59 4.09 -4.64 2.93
CA VAL A 59 3.09 -3.80 3.58
C VAL A 59 2.59 -4.42 4.88
N ARG A 60 2.27 -5.72 4.90
CA ARG A 60 1.81 -6.43 6.10
C ARG A 60 2.85 -6.49 7.21
N LYS A 61 4.15 -6.47 6.89
CA LYS A 61 5.22 -6.37 7.90
C LYS A 61 5.21 -5.04 8.66
N VAL A 62 4.79 -3.96 7.98
CA VAL A 62 4.69 -2.63 8.57
C VAL A 62 3.34 -2.42 9.25
N ALA A 63 2.29 -2.99 8.66
CA ALA A 63 0.91 -2.77 9.05
C ALA A 63 0.15 -4.11 8.95
N PRO A 64 0.20 -4.96 10.00
CA PRO A 64 -0.39 -6.29 9.97
C PRO A 64 -1.92 -6.25 9.82
N ASP A 65 -2.55 -5.20 10.34
CA ASP A 65 -4.00 -4.97 10.28
C ASP A 65 -4.47 -4.24 9.01
N THR A 66 -3.56 -3.96 8.06
CA THR A 66 -3.91 -3.31 6.80
C THR A 66 -4.82 -4.18 5.95
N LYS A 67 -5.87 -3.56 5.40
CA LYS A 67 -6.76 -4.19 4.43
C LYS A 67 -6.29 -3.88 3.02
N MET A 68 -6.26 -4.89 2.16
CA MET A 68 -5.90 -4.73 0.76
C MET A 68 -7.13 -4.97 -0.12
N ARG A 69 -7.34 -4.08 -1.10
CA ARG A 69 -8.35 -4.17 -2.15
C ARG A 69 -7.69 -4.27 -3.52
N HIS A 70 -8.36 -4.97 -4.44
CA HIS A 70 -7.95 -5.22 -5.83
C HIS A 70 -8.87 -4.47 -6.80
#